data_AF-A0A2D7NC85-F1
#
_entry.id   AF-A0A2D7NC85-F1
#
_cell.length_a   1.000
_cell.length_b   1.000
_cell.length_c   1.000
_cell.angle_alpha   90.00
_cell.angle_beta   90.00
_cell.angle_gamma   90.00
#
_symmetry.space_group_name_H-M   'P 1'
#
loop_
_entity.id
_entity.type
_entity.pdbx_description
1 polymer ?
#
loop_
_entity_poly.entity_id
_entity_poly.type
_entity_poly.pdbx_seq_one_letter_code
_entity_poly.pdbx_strand_id
1 'polypeptide(L)'
;MILDLEAGDGGLRYGVLDSSLWHKRGDTGPSLAEQMIMKGCKWRPSDRSKGSRVSGKNEIHRRLQTDEFTDEPRLVFFNSCIETISQLPAIPLDKKNPEDVDTNSEDHLYDALRYGIMSRPRFSIWDYDPQSGPINKMPVADATFGY
;
A
#
# COMPACT_ATOMS: atom_id res chain seq x y z
N MET A 1 6.28 -8.50 17.65
CA MET A 1 5.32 -7.54 17.04
C MET A 1 6.07 -6.79 15.95
N ILE A 2 5.41 -6.16 14.96
CA ILE A 2 6.14 -5.51 13.85
C ILE A 2 7.13 -4.45 14.33
N LEU A 3 6.79 -3.69 15.39
CA LEU A 3 7.71 -2.70 15.96
C LEU A 3 8.98 -3.30 16.55
N ASP A 4 8.91 -4.54 17.07
CA ASP A 4 10.08 -5.22 17.64
C ASP A 4 11.01 -5.71 16.52
N LEU A 5 10.43 -6.14 15.39
CA LEU A 5 11.18 -6.59 14.23
C LEU A 5 11.89 -5.42 13.55
N GLU A 6 11.22 -4.27 13.44
CA GLU A 6 11.74 -3.04 12.81
C GLU A 6 12.56 -2.16 13.78
N ALA A 7 12.79 -2.62 15.02
CA ALA A 7 13.47 -1.82 16.05
C ALA A 7 14.91 -1.46 15.64
N GLY A 8 15.58 -2.35 14.91
CA GLY A 8 16.93 -2.13 14.38
C GLY A 8 17.00 -1.12 13.23
N ASP A 9 15.87 -0.89 12.54
CA ASP A 9 15.80 -0.13 11.28
C ASP A 9 15.31 1.32 11.50
N GLY A 10 15.28 1.78 12.76
CA GLY A 10 14.82 3.12 13.13
C GLY A 10 13.30 3.25 13.25
N GLY A 11 12.59 2.13 13.29
CA GLY A 11 11.16 2.02 13.57
C GLY A 11 10.24 2.41 12.40
N LEU A 12 8.96 2.04 12.54
CA LEU A 12 7.94 2.26 11.50
C LEU A 12 7.56 3.74 11.37
N ARG A 13 8.11 4.43 10.36
CA ARG A 13 7.79 5.84 10.07
C ARG A 13 6.46 6.00 9.32
N TYR A 14 6.13 5.02 8.51
CA TYR A 14 5.00 5.05 7.60
C TYR A 14 4.48 3.64 7.34
N GLY A 15 3.17 3.49 7.32
CA GLY A 15 2.54 2.22 6.99
C GLY A 15 1.10 2.42 6.53
N VAL A 16 0.68 1.61 5.56
CA VAL A 16 -0.70 1.54 5.07
C VAL A 16 -1.26 0.19 5.42
N LEU A 17 -2.47 0.20 5.96
CA LEU A 17 -3.17 -0.98 6.45
C LEU A 17 -4.51 -1.09 5.73
N ASP A 18 -4.92 -2.32 5.42
CA ASP A 18 -6.23 -2.56 4.82
C ASP A 18 -7.35 -1.88 5.64
N SER A 19 -8.15 -1.09 4.93
CA SER A 19 -9.36 -0.44 5.44
C SER A 19 -10.30 -1.40 6.19
N SER A 20 -10.33 -2.69 5.83
CA SER A 20 -11.19 -3.67 6.49
C SER A 20 -10.87 -3.85 7.98
N LEU A 21 -9.62 -3.59 8.39
CA LEU A 21 -9.12 -3.76 9.76
C LEU A 21 -9.51 -2.60 10.71
N TRP A 22 -10.08 -1.53 10.17
CA TRP A 22 -10.57 -0.38 10.93
C TRP A 22 -12.03 -0.56 11.37
N HIS A 23 -12.76 -1.50 10.76
CA HIS A 23 -14.17 -1.74 11.06
C HIS A 23 -14.33 -2.69 12.25
N LYS A 24 -15.30 -2.39 13.13
CA LYS A 24 -15.69 -3.25 14.26
C LYS A 24 -16.75 -4.24 13.78
N ARG A 25 -16.40 -5.53 13.66
CA ARG A 25 -17.31 -6.59 13.20
C ARG A 25 -18.00 -7.29 14.37
N GLY A 26 -18.82 -6.55 15.12
CA GLY A 26 -19.59 -7.09 16.24
C GLY A 26 -18.86 -7.14 17.59
N ASP A 27 -17.58 -6.77 17.63
CA ASP A 27 -16.83 -6.60 18.87
C ASP A 27 -17.18 -5.27 19.56
N THR A 28 -17.33 -5.31 20.89
CA THR A 28 -17.51 -4.12 21.75
C THR A 28 -16.22 -3.32 21.97
N GLY A 29 -15.07 -3.86 21.54
CA GLY A 29 -13.74 -3.30 21.78
C GLY A 29 -13.16 -2.45 20.65
N PRO A 30 -11.89 -2.03 20.77
CA PRO A 30 -11.15 -1.38 19.68
C PRO A 30 -10.93 -2.35 18.50
N SER A 31 -10.99 -1.83 17.28
CA SER A 31 -10.66 -2.57 16.05
C SER A 31 -9.21 -3.07 16.07
N LEU A 32 -8.88 -4.02 15.18
CA LEU A 32 -7.52 -4.53 15.11
C LEU A 32 -6.51 -3.42 14.78
N ALA A 33 -6.89 -2.49 13.90
CA ALA A 33 -6.08 -1.31 13.58
C ALA A 33 -5.86 -0.44 14.83
N GLU A 34 -6.91 -0.17 15.61
CA GLU A 34 -6.81 0.60 16.86
C GLU A 34 -5.91 -0.10 17.88
N GLN A 35 -6.00 -1.42 18.03
CA GLN A 35 -5.13 -2.20 18.92
C GLN A 35 -3.66 -2.13 18.51
N MET A 36 -3.36 -2.15 17.20
CA MET A 36 -1.99 -1.98 16.69
C MET A 36 -1.47 -0.55 16.95
N ILE A 37 -2.31 0.45 16.77
CA ILE A 37 -1.96 1.86 17.02
C ILE A 37 -1.70 2.11 18.51
N MET A 38 -2.50 1.53 19.40
CA MET A 38 -2.27 1.61 20.86
C MET A 38 -0.92 1.03 21.27
N LYS A 39 -0.40 0.07 20.51
CA LYS A 39 0.94 -0.52 20.71
C LYS A 39 2.07 0.30 20.09
N GLY A 40 1.76 1.43 19.43
CA GLY A 40 2.74 2.36 18.86
C GLY A 40 2.84 2.35 17.34
N CYS A 41 2.08 1.51 16.62
CA CYS A 41 2.14 1.44 15.16
C CYS A 41 1.52 2.68 14.52
N LYS A 42 2.14 3.20 13.46
CA LYS A 42 1.64 4.34 12.69
C LYS A 42 0.99 3.87 11.38
N TRP A 43 -0.24 3.38 11.48
CA TRP A 43 -1.02 2.91 10.34
C TRP A 43 -1.95 3.98 9.77
N ARG A 44 -2.11 3.97 8.45
CA ARG A 44 -3.13 4.72 7.72
C ARG A 44 -4.03 3.75 6.95
N PRO A 45 -5.33 4.04 6.80
CA PRO A 45 -6.20 3.19 6.00
C PRO A 45 -5.80 3.25 4.51
N SER A 46 -5.89 2.10 3.84
CA SER A 46 -5.78 2.00 2.39
C SER A 46 -6.93 2.71 1.67
N ASP A 47 -6.68 3.20 0.45
CA ASP A 47 -7.75 3.73 -0.40
C ASP A 47 -8.70 2.62 -0.84
N ARG A 48 -10.00 2.85 -0.63
CA ARG A 48 -11.12 1.96 -0.97
C ARG A 48 -12.14 2.64 -1.88
N SER A 49 -11.80 3.79 -2.46
CA SER A 49 -12.67 4.52 -3.40
C SER A 49 -13.02 3.64 -4.61
N LYS A 50 -14.18 3.89 -5.23
CA LYS A 50 -14.63 3.13 -6.40
C LYS A 50 -13.62 3.31 -7.53
N GLY A 51 -13.11 2.19 -8.06
CA GLY A 51 -12.09 2.20 -9.12
C GLY A 51 -10.64 2.22 -8.63
N SER A 52 -10.39 2.35 -7.33
CA SER A 52 -9.04 2.32 -6.73
C SER A 52 -8.26 1.03 -7.06
N ARG A 53 -8.94 -0.11 -7.18
CA ARG A 53 -8.33 -1.40 -7.54
C ARG A 53 -7.77 -1.39 -8.96
N VAL A 54 -8.61 -1.04 -9.94
CA VAL A 54 -8.22 -0.94 -11.36
C VAL A 54 -7.14 0.12 -11.55
N SER A 55 -7.28 1.29 -10.90
CA SER A 55 -6.25 2.32 -10.93
C SER A 55 -4.92 1.82 -10.34
N GLY A 56 -4.98 1.11 -9.21
CA GLY A 56 -3.79 0.52 -8.58
C GLY A 56 -3.09 -0.53 -9.43
N LYS A 57 -3.85 -1.40 -10.11
CA LYS A 57 -3.33 -2.35 -11.10
C LYS A 57 -2.55 -1.61 -12.20
N ASN A 58 -3.17 -0.60 -12.80
CA ASN A 58 -2.54 0.18 -13.87
C ASN A 58 -1.25 0.88 -13.41
N GLU A 59 -1.24 1.38 -12.18
CA GLU A 59 -0.05 2.01 -11.58
C GLU A 59 1.08 1.00 -11.32
N ILE A 60 0.76 -0.25 -10.93
CA ILE A 60 1.75 -1.33 -10.83
C ILE A 60 2.32 -1.67 -12.21
N HIS A 61 1.46 -1.93 -13.19
CA HIS A 61 1.89 -2.26 -14.57
C HIS A 61 2.77 -1.15 -15.16
N ARG A 62 2.37 0.12 -15.00
CA ARG A 62 3.15 1.28 -15.45
C ARG A 62 4.54 1.34 -14.81
N ARG A 63 4.70 0.90 -13.56
CA ARG A 63 6.01 0.93 -12.88
C ARG A 63 6.89 -0.26 -13.21
N LEU A 64 6.30 -1.41 -13.51
CA LEU A 64 7.03 -2.61 -13.93
C LEU A 64 7.45 -2.57 -15.40
N GLN A 65 6.71 -1.83 -16.23
CA GLN A 65 7.10 -1.59 -17.61
C GLN A 65 8.47 -0.89 -17.66
N THR A 66 9.37 -1.43 -18.49
CA THR A 66 10.66 -0.80 -18.81
C THR A 66 10.43 0.55 -19.47
N ASP A 67 11.09 1.58 -18.96
CA ASP A 67 11.02 2.91 -19.55
C ASP A 67 11.85 2.98 -20.84
N GLU A 68 11.28 3.54 -21.91
CA GLU A 68 11.95 3.61 -23.22
C GLU A 68 13.19 4.51 -23.23
N PHE A 69 13.29 5.47 -22.29
CA PHE A 69 14.40 6.41 -22.23
C PHE A 69 15.52 5.92 -21.31
N THR A 70 15.17 5.28 -20.18
CA THR A 70 16.17 4.81 -19.20
C THR A 70 16.53 3.33 -19.35
N ASP A 71 15.75 2.57 -20.13
CA ASP A 71 15.86 1.10 -20.26
C ASP A 71 15.76 0.35 -18.91
N GLU A 72 15.10 0.97 -17.93
CA GLU A 72 14.96 0.45 -16.57
C GLU A 72 13.50 0.52 -16.08
N PRO A 73 13.05 -0.45 -15.24
CA PRO A 73 11.75 -0.37 -14.59
C PRO A 73 11.77 0.64 -13.42
N ARG A 74 10.62 1.24 -13.12
CA ARG A 74 10.45 2.16 -11.98
C ARG A 74 10.15 1.45 -10.66
N LEU A 75 9.80 0.17 -10.71
CA LEU A 75 9.60 -0.68 -9.55
C LEU A 75 10.51 -1.90 -9.66
N VAL A 76 11.36 -2.07 -8.67
CA VAL A 76 12.28 -3.20 -8.54
C VAL A 76 12.04 -3.89 -7.19
N PHE A 77 12.24 -5.19 -7.15
CA PHE A 77 12.14 -5.99 -5.94
C PHE A 77 13.52 -6.50 -5.54
N PHE A 78 13.78 -6.57 -4.24
CA PHE A 78 14.92 -7.33 -3.75
C PHE A 78 14.71 -8.82 -4.08
N ASN A 79 15.80 -9.51 -4.38
CA ASN A 79 15.77 -10.95 -4.67
C ASN A 79 15.26 -11.80 -3.47
N SER A 80 15.26 -11.24 -2.26
CA SER A 80 14.71 -11.86 -1.05
C SER A 80 13.18 -11.80 -0.96
N CYS A 81 12.51 -10.96 -1.77
CA CYS A 81 11.05 -10.89 -1.86
C CYS A 81 10.46 -12.04 -2.69
N ILE A 82 10.87 -13.27 -2.38
CA ILE A 82 10.60 -14.48 -3.17
C ILE A 82 9.10 -14.68 -3.40
N GLU A 83 8.30 -14.52 -2.36
CA GLU A 83 6.84 -14.69 -2.44
C GLU A 83 6.17 -13.62 -3.32
N THR A 84 6.61 -12.37 -3.24
CA THR A 84 6.07 -11.32 -4.12
C THR A 84 6.43 -11.59 -5.58
N ILE A 85 7.68 -12.00 -5.83
CA ILE A 85 8.18 -12.30 -7.18
C ILE A 85 7.44 -13.51 -7.79
N SER A 86 7.14 -14.54 -7.00
CA SER A 86 6.44 -15.73 -7.47
C SER A 86 4.94 -15.50 -7.67
N GLN A 87 4.29 -14.80 -6.74
CA GLN A 87 2.84 -14.64 -6.73
C GLN A 87 2.37 -13.59 -7.73
N LEU A 88 3.05 -12.43 -7.80
CA LEU A 88 2.61 -11.31 -8.65
C LEU A 88 2.31 -11.68 -10.12
N PRO A 89 3.16 -12.46 -10.84
CA PRO A 89 2.86 -12.89 -12.20
C PRO A 89 1.83 -14.02 -12.30
N ALA A 90 1.55 -14.72 -11.19
CA ALA A 90 0.63 -15.86 -11.15
C ALA A 90 -0.83 -15.47 -10.86
N ILE A 91 -1.10 -14.22 -10.49
CA ILE A 91 -2.44 -13.75 -10.15
C ILE A 91 -3.34 -13.78 -11.38
N PRO A 92 -4.47 -14.52 -11.34
CA PRO A 92 -5.42 -14.54 -12.45
C PRO A 92 -6.24 -13.26 -12.52
N LEU A 93 -6.69 -12.93 -13.73
CA LEU A 93 -7.67 -11.86 -13.95
C LEU A 93 -9.07 -12.32 -13.50
N ASP A 94 -9.87 -11.37 -13.02
CA ASP A 94 -11.25 -11.66 -12.62
C ASP A 94 -12.09 -12.04 -13.86
N LYS A 95 -12.85 -13.15 -13.75
CA LYS A 95 -13.65 -13.71 -14.85
C LYS A 95 -14.82 -12.82 -15.29
N LYS A 96 -15.33 -11.98 -14.40
CA LYS A 96 -16.44 -11.04 -14.62
C LYS A 96 -15.96 -9.63 -14.90
N ASN A 97 -14.80 -9.26 -14.37
CA ASN A 97 -14.17 -7.96 -14.56
C ASN A 97 -12.70 -8.08 -15.00
N PRO A 98 -12.43 -8.25 -16.30
CA PRO A 98 -11.06 -8.44 -16.82
C PRO A 98 -10.08 -7.29 -16.49
N GLU A 99 -10.62 -6.10 -16.17
CA GLU A 99 -9.83 -4.94 -15.75
C GLU A 99 -9.26 -5.07 -14.34
N ASP A 100 -9.75 -6.01 -13.53
CA ASP A 100 -9.29 -6.26 -12.15
C ASP A 100 -8.66 -7.66 -12.02
N VAL A 101 -8.07 -7.94 -10.86
CA VAL A 101 -7.54 -9.26 -10.48
C VAL A 101 -8.60 -10.07 -9.73
N ASP A 102 -8.53 -11.40 -9.81
CA ASP A 102 -9.46 -12.31 -9.12
C ASP A 102 -9.27 -12.23 -7.61
N THR A 103 -10.27 -11.70 -6.91
CA THR A 103 -10.30 -11.54 -5.45
C THR A 103 -10.43 -12.85 -4.68
N ASN A 104 -10.70 -13.97 -5.36
CA ASN A 104 -10.76 -15.30 -4.74
C ASN A 104 -9.40 -16.02 -4.77
N SER A 105 -8.40 -15.43 -5.44
CA SER A 105 -7.04 -15.93 -5.46
C SER A 105 -6.20 -15.30 -4.33
N GLU A 106 -5.05 -15.88 -4.03
CA GLU A 106 -4.10 -15.32 -3.06
C GLU A 106 -3.56 -13.97 -3.56
N ASP A 107 -4.17 -12.87 -3.12
CA ASP A 107 -3.88 -11.51 -3.58
C ASP A 107 -3.29 -10.60 -2.50
N HIS A 108 -3.02 -11.13 -1.30
CA HIS A 108 -2.63 -10.32 -0.14
C HIS A 108 -1.35 -9.49 -0.35
N LEU A 109 -0.32 -10.08 -0.99
CA LEU A 109 0.91 -9.35 -1.32
C LEU A 109 0.68 -8.30 -2.41
N TYR A 110 -0.17 -8.62 -3.39
CA TYR A 110 -0.56 -7.69 -4.43
C TYR A 110 -1.32 -6.48 -3.85
N ASP A 111 -2.25 -6.74 -2.94
CA ASP A 111 -2.99 -5.70 -2.25
C ASP A 111 -2.08 -4.84 -1.39
N ALA A 112 -1.15 -5.44 -0.63
CA ALA A 112 -0.15 -4.69 0.13
C ALA A 112 0.72 -3.79 -0.75
N LEU A 113 1.22 -4.31 -1.88
CA LEU A 113 1.98 -3.54 -2.87
C LEU A 113 1.14 -2.40 -3.45
N ARG A 114 -0.10 -2.70 -3.83
CA ARG A 114 -1.06 -1.73 -4.38
C ARG A 114 -1.34 -0.61 -3.39
N TYR A 115 -1.58 -0.93 -2.13
CA TYR A 115 -1.77 0.06 -1.06
C TYR A 115 -0.54 0.97 -0.93
N GLY A 116 0.66 0.39 -0.89
CA GLY A 116 1.91 1.15 -0.86
C GLY A 116 2.03 2.13 -2.04
N ILE A 117 1.80 1.67 -3.27
CA ILE A 117 1.91 2.51 -4.47
C ILE A 117 0.84 3.62 -4.50
N MET A 118 -0.41 3.26 -4.22
CA MET A 118 -1.55 4.19 -4.28
C MET A 118 -1.50 5.25 -3.18
N SER A 119 -0.84 4.93 -2.08
CA SER A 119 -0.66 5.82 -0.95
C SER A 119 0.43 6.88 -1.14
N ARG A 120 1.07 6.93 -2.32
CA ARG A 120 2.01 7.97 -2.82
C ARG A 120 2.81 8.63 -1.69
N PRO A 121 3.60 7.86 -0.92
CA PRO A 121 4.35 8.41 0.21
C PRO A 121 5.32 9.48 -0.29
N ARG A 122 5.16 10.72 0.17
CA ARG A 122 6.06 11.86 -0.11
C ARG A 122 7.33 11.83 0.76
N PHE A 123 7.84 10.64 1.07
CA PHE A 123 9.09 10.51 1.79
C PHE A 123 10.16 10.15 0.76
N SER A 124 10.71 11.18 0.13
CA SER A 124 11.97 11.01 -0.57
C SER A 124 13.07 10.98 0.48
N ILE A 125 13.85 9.91 0.51
CA ILE A 125 15.11 9.87 1.25
C ILE A 125 16.14 10.86 0.65
N TRP A 126 15.88 11.35 -0.58
CA TRP A 126 16.74 12.25 -1.35
C TRP A 126 16.24 13.72 -1.36
N ASP A 127 14.94 13.96 -1.11
CA ASP A 127 14.35 15.32 -1.00
C ASP A 127 14.15 15.74 0.47
N TYR A 128 15.00 15.26 1.38
CA TYR A 128 15.02 15.74 2.75
C TYR A 128 15.62 17.16 2.78
N ASP A 129 14.76 18.16 2.70
CA ASP A 129 15.11 19.56 2.99
C ASP A 129 14.73 19.90 4.43
N PRO A 130 15.70 20.10 5.36
CA PRO A 130 15.44 20.48 6.74
C PRO A 130 14.79 21.87 6.90
N GLN A 131 14.74 22.69 5.84
CA GLN A 131 14.01 23.96 5.81
C GLN A 131 12.56 23.81 5.35
N SER A 132 12.23 22.72 4.64
CA SER A 132 10.86 22.41 4.25
C SER A 132 10.12 21.84 5.46
N GLY A 133 9.17 22.61 6.01
CA GLY A 133 8.29 22.10 7.06
C GLY A 133 7.56 20.83 6.59
N PRO A 134 7.22 19.89 7.50
CA PRO A 134 6.56 18.64 7.11
C PRO A 134 5.28 18.96 6.33
N ILE A 135 5.28 18.63 5.04
CA ILE A 135 4.12 18.80 4.17
C ILE A 135 3.12 17.70 4.53
N ASN A 136 2.43 17.85 5.65
CA ASN A 136 1.41 16.94 6.17
C ASN A 136 0.11 16.92 5.33
N LYS A 137 0.15 17.41 4.09
CA LYS A 137 -0.99 17.39 3.17
C LYS A 137 -0.68 16.42 2.04
N MET A 138 -1.19 15.20 2.22
CA MET A 138 -1.48 14.29 1.14
C MET A 138 -2.57 14.94 0.28
N PRO A 139 -2.39 15.13 -1.05
CA PRO A 139 -3.54 15.36 -1.91
C PRO A 139 -4.32 14.04 -1.94
N VAL A 140 -5.29 13.90 -1.05
CA VAL A 140 -6.29 12.84 -1.13
C VAL A 140 -7.07 13.10 -2.43
N ALA A 141 -7.26 12.08 -3.26
CA ALA A 141 -7.99 12.23 -4.52
C ALA A 141 -9.45 12.70 -4.29
N ASP A 142 -9.98 12.49 -3.08
CA ASP A 142 -11.27 13.00 -2.62
C ASP A 142 -11.12 13.64 -1.23
N ALA A 143 -11.51 14.92 -1.12
CA ALA A 143 -11.55 15.65 0.16
C ALA A 143 -12.80 15.31 0.98
N THR A 144 -13.72 14.55 0.41
CA THR A 144 -15.01 14.19 0.96
C THR A 144 -15.04 12.68 1.17
N PHE A 145 -14.73 12.24 2.38
CA PHE A 145 -15.18 10.94 2.82
C PHE A 145 -16.72 10.98 2.77
N GLY A 146 -17.29 10.35 1.73
CA GLY A 146 -18.72 10.32 1.50
C GLY A 146 -19.49 9.84 2.74
N TYR A 147 -20.34 10.72 3.25
CA TYR A 147 -21.57 10.44 3.95
C TYR A 147 -22.71 10.95 3.09
#